data_AF-A0A1G2R3E3-F1
#
_entry.id   AF-A0A1G2R3E3-F1
#
_cell.length_a   1.000
_cell.length_b   1.000
_cell.length_c   1.000
_cell.angle_alpha   90.00
_cell.angle_beta   90.00
_cell.angle_gamma   90.00
#
_symmetry.space_group_name_H-M   'P 1'
#
loop_
_entity.id
_entity.type
_entity.pdbx_description
1 polymer ?
#
loop_
_entity_poly.entity_id
_entity_poly.type
_entity_poly.pdbx_seq_one_letter_code
_entity_poly.pdbx_strand_id
1 'polypeptide(L)'
;MSMRRSRGFTLIEPRTRAKLGTGQASGSNDNKGFTLIELLVVIAIIGILSSTILVSLGGARQKARDARRQADLSQIVLALELDYSDNEKYSQYTPVEWEAAGTKIPKDTGRYLDPVPQDPSGSAYIWISNAIGAVTGCTDQQYCVYGDLEEAGYFAASPKGAKKLDAAPTQCPCW
;
A
#
# COMPACT_ATOMS: atom_id res chain seq x y z
N MET A 1 -11.88 -50.46 -43.71
CA MET A 1 -10.64 -51.05 -43.17
C MET A 1 -10.62 -50.81 -41.67
N SER A 2 -10.96 -51.74 -40.78
CA SER A 2 -10.31 -53.03 -40.50
C SER A 2 -8.79 -52.92 -40.48
N MET A 3 -8.16 -52.95 -39.31
CA MET A 3 -7.42 -54.14 -38.87
C MET A 3 -6.94 -53.96 -37.42
N ARG A 4 -7.15 -55.02 -36.64
CA ARG A 4 -6.65 -55.29 -35.28
C ARG A 4 -5.14 -55.54 -35.25
N ARG A 5 -4.51 -55.31 -34.07
CA ARG A 5 -3.56 -56.20 -33.34
C ARG A 5 -3.21 -55.50 -32.01
N SER A 6 -3.50 -55.96 -30.79
CA SER A 6 -3.42 -57.27 -30.10
C SER A 6 -2.00 -57.68 -29.68
N ARG A 7 -1.91 -58.03 -28.38
CA ARG A 7 -0.88 -58.81 -27.64
C ARG A 7 0.30 -57.99 -27.14
N GLY A 8 0.77 -58.08 -25.90
CA GLY A 8 0.48 -58.92 -24.72
C GLY A 8 1.26 -58.29 -23.53
N PHE A 9 0.84 -58.52 -22.29
CA PHE A 9 1.45 -59.54 -21.41
C PHE A 9 2.89 -59.16 -21.03
N THR A 10 3.20 -58.66 -19.83
CA THR A 10 3.18 -59.40 -18.56
C THR A 10 3.00 -58.46 -17.35
N LEU A 11 2.16 -58.86 -16.40
CA LEU A 11 2.21 -58.37 -15.03
C LEU A 11 3.55 -58.79 -14.41
N ILE A 12 4.32 -57.83 -13.89
CA ILE A 12 5.48 -58.14 -13.05
C ILE A 12 4.93 -58.28 -11.62
N GLU A 13 4.98 -59.49 -11.10
CA GLU A 13 4.63 -59.80 -9.71
C GLU A 13 5.52 -59.01 -8.74
N PRO A 14 4.98 -58.52 -7.60
CA PRO A 14 5.80 -57.95 -6.56
C PRO A 14 6.66 -59.07 -5.93
N ARG A 15 7.99 -58.96 -6.06
CA ARG A 15 8.92 -59.78 -5.31
C ARG A 15 8.70 -59.52 -3.81
N THR A 16 8.10 -60.48 -3.12
CA THR A 16 8.15 -60.59 -1.67
C THR A 16 9.60 -60.76 -1.24
N ARG A 17 10.27 -59.65 -0.89
CA ARG A 17 11.61 -59.69 -0.30
C ARG A 17 11.49 -60.11 1.16
N ALA A 18 12.13 -61.22 1.47
CA ALA A 18 12.25 -61.76 2.82
C ALA A 18 12.71 -60.71 3.84
N LYS A 19 12.09 -60.74 5.02
CA LYS A 19 12.48 -60.01 6.21
C LYS A 19 13.93 -60.37 6.59
N LEU A 20 14.83 -59.39 6.58
CA LEU A 20 16.06 -59.44 7.35
C LEU A 20 15.79 -58.71 8.67
N GLY A 21 15.61 -59.50 9.73
CA GLY A 21 15.62 -58.96 11.08
C GLY A 21 17.03 -58.56 11.47
N THR A 22 17.13 -57.40 12.14
CA THR A 22 17.77 -57.14 13.45
C THR A 22 18.43 -55.77 13.44
N GLY A 23 18.03 -54.94 14.39
CA GLY A 23 18.56 -53.59 14.59
C GLY A 23 17.49 -52.52 14.76
N GLN A 24 16.40 -52.80 15.51
CA GLN A 24 15.67 -51.70 16.13
C GLN A 24 16.62 -51.08 17.16
N ALA A 25 17.36 -50.05 16.74
CA ALA A 25 17.90 -49.09 17.67
C ALA A 25 16.69 -48.44 18.35
N SER A 26 16.39 -48.91 19.55
CA SER A 26 15.47 -48.27 20.49
C SER A 26 16.01 -46.87 20.74
N GLY A 27 15.57 -45.90 19.94
CA GLY A 27 15.67 -44.49 20.28
C GLY A 27 14.97 -44.35 21.62
N SER A 28 15.73 -44.17 22.68
CA SER A 28 15.22 -43.82 24.00
C SER A 28 14.39 -42.55 23.81
N ASN A 29 13.08 -42.71 23.76
CA ASN A 29 12.13 -41.62 23.81
C ASN A 29 12.25 -41.02 25.21
N ASP A 30 13.23 -40.13 25.37
CA ASP A 30 13.31 -39.18 26.48
C ASP A 30 12.12 -38.24 26.35
N ASN A 31 10.94 -38.72 26.73
CA ASN A 31 9.73 -37.94 26.87
C ASN A 31 9.89 -37.04 28.10
N LYS A 32 10.75 -36.03 27.98
CA LYS A 32 10.86 -34.92 28.91
C LYS A 32 9.59 -34.10 28.75
N GLY A 33 8.62 -34.33 29.63
CA GLY A 33 7.44 -33.49 29.73
C GLY A 33 7.82 -32.09 30.21
N PHE A 34 7.29 -31.06 29.56
CA PHE A 34 7.40 -29.69 30.05
C PHE A 34 6.77 -29.59 31.43
N THR A 35 7.46 -28.92 32.35
CA THR A 35 6.89 -28.66 33.67
C THR A 35 5.86 -27.53 33.57
N LEU A 36 4.80 -27.57 34.40
CA LEU A 36 3.77 -26.53 34.42
C LEU A 36 4.36 -25.14 34.71
N ILE A 37 5.41 -25.07 35.53
CA ILE A 37 6.09 -23.82 35.89
C ILE A 37 6.86 -23.24 34.70
N GLU A 38 7.45 -24.09 33.86
CA GLU A 38 8.20 -23.68 32.68
C GLU A 38 7.28 -23.08 31.62
N LEU A 39 6.09 -23.66 31.43
CA LEU A 39 5.08 -23.06 30.57
C LEU A 39 4.51 -21.76 31.16
N LEU A 40 4.33 -21.68 32.48
CA LEU A 40 3.80 -20.51 33.17
C LEU A 40 4.74 -19.30 33.04
N VAL A 41 6.05 -19.50 33.20
CA VAL A 41 7.03 -18.41 33.04
C VAL A 41 7.09 -17.91 31.60
N VAL A 42 6.95 -18.79 30.61
CA VAL A 42 6.98 -18.42 29.19
C VAL A 42 5.82 -17.50 28.82
N ILE A 43 4.59 -17.86 29.21
CA ILE A 43 3.43 -17.01 28.93
C ILE A 43 3.50 -15.67 29.68
N ALA A 44 4.10 -15.65 30.88
CA ALA A 44 4.34 -14.43 31.62
C ALA A 44 5.30 -13.48 30.88
N ILE A 45 6.42 -14.01 30.36
CA ILE A 45 7.38 -13.21 29.58
C ILE A 45 6.76 -12.72 28.26
N ILE A 46 6.03 -13.59 27.54
CA ILE A 46 5.33 -13.20 26.30
C ILE A 46 4.30 -12.10 26.60
N GLY A 47 3.58 -12.18 27.72
CA GLY A 47 2.63 -11.15 28.15
C GLY A 47 3.30 -9.78 28.35
N ILE A 48 4.45 -9.75 29.05
CA ILE A 48 5.21 -8.52 29.28
C ILE A 48 5.70 -7.94 27.94
N LEU A 49 6.35 -8.74 27.11
CA LEU A 49 6.92 -8.28 25.84
C LEU A 49 5.83 -7.80 24.87
N SER A 50 4.75 -8.57 24.71
CA SER A 50 3.65 -8.22 23.79
C SER A 50 2.94 -6.92 24.18
N SER A 51 2.79 -6.64 25.48
CA SER A 51 2.17 -5.40 25.95
C SER A 51 2.90 -4.13 25.47
N THR A 52 4.24 -4.15 25.47
CA THR A 52 5.05 -2.99 25.06
C THR A 52 5.00 -2.73 23.55
N ILE A 53 4.93 -3.80 22.74
CA ILE A 53 4.84 -3.71 21.27
C ILE A 53 3.52 -3.06 20.84
N LEU A 54 2.42 -3.38 21.54
CA LEU A 54 1.10 -2.83 21.20
C LEU A 54 1.05 -1.31 21.35
N VAL A 55 1.70 -0.75 22.36
CA VAL A 55 1.75 0.71 22.60
C VAL A 55 2.54 1.43 21.51
N SER A 56 3.66 0.85 21.05
CA SER A 56 4.50 1.49 20.02
C SER A 56 3.93 1.37 18.59
N LEU A 57 3.11 0.35 18.33
CA LEU A 57 2.56 0.08 17.01
C LEU A 57 1.59 1.17 16.51
N GLY A 58 0.89 1.86 17.40
CA GLY A 58 -0.03 2.95 17.05
C GLY A 58 0.67 4.07 16.29
N GLY A 59 1.69 4.68 16.91
CA GLY A 59 2.47 5.76 16.29
C GLY A 59 3.25 5.31 15.05
N ALA A 60 3.76 4.08 15.02
CA ALA A 60 4.44 3.52 13.85
C ALA A 60 3.50 3.42 12.63
N ARG A 61 2.24 3.01 12.84
CA ARG A 61 1.23 2.96 11.76
C ARG A 61 0.86 4.35 11.25
N GLN A 62 0.74 5.34 12.13
CA GLN A 62 0.47 6.73 11.74
C GLN A 62 1.59 7.26 10.84
N LYS A 63 2.85 7.12 11.29
CA LYS A 63 4.03 7.53 10.50
C LYS A 63 4.15 6.80 9.16
N ALA A 64 3.79 5.52 9.12
CA ALA A 64 3.78 4.77 7.85
C ALA A 64 2.72 5.29 6.87
N ARG A 65 1.54 5.69 7.37
CA ARG A 65 0.51 6.33 6.53
C ARG A 65 0.94 7.72 6.06
N ASP A 66 1.56 8.52 6.93
CA ASP A 66 2.11 9.83 6.54
C ASP A 66 3.22 9.72 5.50
N ALA A 67 4.13 8.75 5.65
CA ALA A 67 5.15 8.46 4.64
C ALA A 67 4.52 8.04 3.30
N ARG A 68 3.43 7.25 3.35
CA ARG A 68 2.67 6.89 2.15
C ARG A 68 2.05 8.11 1.49
N ARG A 69 1.46 9.03 2.26
CA ARG A 69 0.91 10.31 1.75
C ARG A 69 1.95 11.14 1.02
N GLN A 70 3.14 11.25 1.60
CA GLN A 70 4.25 11.98 0.98
C GLN A 70 4.69 11.35 -0.35
N ALA A 71 4.78 10.02 -0.40
CA ALA A 71 5.12 9.30 -1.61
C ALA A 71 4.05 9.44 -2.70
N ASP A 72 2.78 9.32 -2.32
CA ASP A 72 1.65 9.48 -3.24
C ASP A 72 1.62 10.90 -3.84
N LEU A 73 1.75 11.94 -3.00
CA LEU A 73 1.80 13.33 -3.48
C LEU A 73 3.01 13.60 -4.38
N SER A 74 4.15 12.94 -4.14
CA SER A 74 5.31 13.04 -5.04
C SER A 74 5.06 12.39 -6.40
N GLN A 75 4.31 11.28 -6.45
CA GLN A 75 3.89 10.65 -7.71
C GLN A 75 2.89 11.54 -8.47
N ILE A 76 1.99 12.19 -7.74
CA ILE A 76 1.03 13.14 -8.31
C ILE A 76 1.76 14.32 -8.96
N VAL A 77 2.78 14.89 -8.30
CA VAL A 77 3.61 15.95 -8.90
C VAL A 77 4.20 15.48 -10.23
N LEU A 78 4.86 14.32 -10.25
CA LEU A 78 5.47 13.79 -11.46
C LEU A 78 4.46 13.64 -12.61
N ALA A 79 3.27 13.11 -12.32
CA ALA A 79 2.22 12.96 -13.31
C ALA A 79 1.69 14.30 -13.84
N LEU A 80 1.57 15.31 -12.97
CA LEU A 80 1.14 16.65 -13.36
C LEU A 80 2.21 17.37 -14.18
N GLU A 81 3.49 17.19 -13.89
CA GLU A 81 4.57 17.74 -14.72
C GLU A 81 4.58 17.11 -16.13
N LEU A 82 4.30 15.80 -16.24
CA LEU A 82 4.14 15.14 -17.54
C LEU A 82 2.93 15.68 -18.31
N ASP A 83 1.81 15.88 -17.62
CA ASP A 83 0.60 16.49 -18.20
C ASP A 83 0.86 17.92 -18.71
N TYR A 84 1.58 18.72 -17.92
CA TYR A 84 2.01 20.06 -18.33
C TYR A 84 2.93 20.02 -19.56
N SER A 85 3.84 19.05 -19.63
CA SER A 85 4.74 18.89 -20.77
C SER A 85 4.00 18.62 -22.09
N ASP A 86 2.85 17.96 -22.03
CA ASP A 86 2.08 17.60 -23.23
C ASP A 86 1.01 18.64 -23.59
N ASN A 87 0.44 19.34 -22.60
CA ASN A 87 -0.68 20.26 -22.79
C ASN A 87 -0.33 21.75 -22.61
N GLU A 88 0.90 22.07 -22.19
CA GLU A 88 1.39 23.42 -21.80
C GLU A 88 0.59 24.07 -20.65
N LYS A 89 -0.23 23.27 -19.97
CA LYS A 89 -1.09 23.66 -18.83
C LYS A 89 -1.40 22.42 -18.00
N TYR A 90 -1.75 22.62 -16.74
CA TYR A 90 -2.19 21.53 -15.89
C TYR A 90 -3.66 21.19 -16.15
N SER A 91 -4.00 19.90 -16.03
CA SER A 91 -5.38 19.42 -16.01
C SER A 91 -6.22 20.23 -15.04
N GLN A 92 -7.41 20.61 -15.50
CA GLN A 92 -8.37 21.39 -14.74
C GLN A 92 -9.74 20.74 -14.88
N TYR A 93 -10.60 20.90 -13.87
CA TYR A 93 -12.00 20.54 -14.05
C TYR A 93 -12.69 21.58 -14.92
N THR A 94 -13.57 21.11 -15.80
CA THR A 94 -14.58 22.01 -16.36
C THR A 94 -15.53 22.47 -15.24
N PRO A 95 -16.18 23.64 -15.37
CA PRO A 95 -17.12 24.12 -14.35
C PRO A 95 -18.23 23.12 -13.99
N VAL A 96 -18.65 22.29 -14.95
CA VAL A 96 -19.68 21.25 -14.77
C VAL A 96 -19.14 20.05 -13.98
N GLU A 97 -17.88 19.68 -14.20
CA GLU A 97 -17.26 18.54 -13.51
C GLU A 97 -16.87 18.87 -12.07
N TRP A 98 -16.61 20.14 -11.75
CA TRP A 98 -16.26 20.57 -10.40
C TRP A 98 -17.33 20.19 -9.37
N GLU A 99 -18.62 20.43 -9.68
CA GLU A 99 -19.73 20.09 -8.78
C GLU A 99 -19.83 18.58 -8.51
N ALA A 100 -19.42 17.75 -9.47
CA ALA A 100 -19.43 16.29 -9.36
C ALA A 100 -18.14 15.72 -8.76
N ALA A 101 -17.01 16.42 -8.94
CA ALA A 101 -15.70 15.97 -8.51
C ALA A 101 -15.39 16.33 -7.05
N GLY A 102 -15.91 17.47 -6.57
CA GLY A 102 -15.48 18.06 -5.30
C GLY A 102 -14.01 18.48 -5.35
N THR A 103 -13.34 18.49 -4.19
CA THR A 103 -11.91 18.86 -4.08
C THR A 103 -10.97 17.68 -4.40
N LYS A 104 -11.15 17.02 -5.53
CA LYS A 104 -10.35 15.82 -5.92
C LYS A 104 -9.38 16.16 -7.03
N ILE A 105 -8.42 15.27 -7.31
CA ILE A 105 -7.50 15.45 -8.44
C ILE A 105 -8.25 15.24 -9.77
N PRO A 106 -8.08 16.11 -10.79
CA PRO A 106 -8.67 15.97 -12.11
C PRO A 106 -8.49 14.57 -12.71
N LYS A 107 -9.55 14.02 -13.32
CA LYS A 107 -9.51 12.68 -13.91
C LYS A 107 -8.57 12.58 -15.12
N ASP A 108 -8.35 13.69 -15.82
CA ASP A 108 -7.48 13.74 -16.99
C ASP A 108 -6.00 13.53 -16.62
N THR A 109 -5.61 13.85 -15.38
CA THR A 109 -4.30 13.45 -14.81
C THR A 109 -4.14 11.92 -14.79
N GLY A 110 -5.26 11.18 -14.86
CA GLY A 110 -5.30 9.72 -14.99
C GLY A 110 -4.51 9.17 -16.18
N ARG A 111 -4.28 9.96 -17.23
CA ARG A 111 -3.42 9.53 -18.36
C ARG A 111 -2.00 9.19 -17.91
N TYR A 112 -1.46 9.90 -16.93
CA TYR A 112 -0.12 9.69 -16.37
C TYR A 112 -0.15 9.08 -14.97
N LEU A 113 -1.34 8.86 -14.40
CA LEU A 113 -1.53 8.39 -13.04
C LEU A 113 -2.86 7.62 -12.88
N ASP A 114 -2.89 6.37 -13.34
CA ASP A 114 -4.03 5.45 -13.17
C ASP A 114 -3.62 4.20 -12.37
N PRO A 115 -4.25 3.91 -11.21
CA PRO A 115 -5.28 4.70 -10.54
C PRO A 115 -4.69 5.87 -9.75
N VAL A 116 -5.46 6.97 -9.65
CA VAL A 116 -5.11 8.11 -8.79
C VAL A 116 -5.01 7.63 -7.33
N PRO A 117 -3.84 7.81 -6.67
CA PRO A 117 -3.66 7.43 -5.28
C PRO A 117 -4.74 8.00 -4.36
N GLN A 118 -5.18 7.21 -3.39
CA GLN A 118 -6.10 7.62 -2.33
C GLN A 118 -5.34 7.75 -1.02
N ASP A 119 -5.80 8.64 -0.15
CA ASP A 119 -5.26 8.75 1.19
C ASP A 119 -5.43 7.41 1.92
N PRO A 120 -4.43 6.94 2.71
CA PRO A 120 -4.55 5.73 3.51
C PRO A 120 -5.73 5.70 4.50
N SER A 121 -6.33 6.85 4.81
CA SER A 121 -7.55 6.99 5.62
C SER A 121 -8.85 6.73 4.84
N GLY A 122 -8.78 6.58 3.51
CA GLY A 122 -9.92 6.30 2.63
C GLY A 122 -10.50 7.52 1.91
N SER A 123 -9.98 8.71 2.19
CA SER A 123 -10.35 9.95 1.48
C SER A 123 -9.48 10.18 0.23
N ALA A 124 -9.93 11.01 -0.69
CA ALA A 124 -9.09 11.49 -1.79
C ALA A 124 -8.18 12.63 -1.30
N TYR A 125 -7.03 12.81 -1.93
CA TYR A 125 -6.21 14.01 -1.74
C TYR A 125 -6.98 15.26 -2.17
N ILE A 126 -6.76 16.36 -1.45
CA ILE A 126 -7.48 17.61 -1.63
C ILE A 126 -6.82 18.40 -2.76
N TRP A 127 -7.62 18.80 -3.75
CA TRP A 127 -7.21 19.67 -4.85
C TRP A 127 -7.82 21.06 -4.71
N ILE A 128 -6.99 22.09 -4.84
CA ILE A 128 -7.43 23.48 -5.01
C ILE A 128 -7.53 23.75 -6.49
N SER A 129 -8.75 24.10 -6.94
CA SER A 129 -9.02 24.38 -8.34
C SER A 129 -8.12 25.48 -8.88
N ASN A 130 -7.51 25.20 -10.02
CA ASN A 130 -6.73 26.13 -10.81
C ASN A 130 -7.52 26.72 -11.99
N ALA A 131 -8.83 26.47 -12.05
CA ALA A 131 -9.69 27.11 -13.02
C ALA A 131 -9.66 28.63 -12.81
N ILE A 132 -9.39 29.37 -13.88
CA ILE A 132 -9.25 30.82 -13.87
C ILE A 132 -10.50 31.46 -13.25
N GLY A 133 -10.32 32.16 -12.12
CA GLY A 133 -11.40 32.85 -11.41
C GLY A 133 -12.16 32.00 -10.36
N ALA A 134 -11.85 30.72 -10.19
CA ALA A 134 -12.45 29.87 -9.14
C ALA A 134 -11.83 30.09 -7.76
N VAL A 135 -10.53 30.38 -7.69
CA VAL A 135 -9.77 30.62 -6.46
C VAL A 135 -8.79 31.76 -6.69
N THR A 136 -8.71 32.70 -5.73
CA THR A 136 -7.80 33.85 -5.82
C THR A 136 -6.35 33.37 -5.93
N GLY A 137 -5.63 33.86 -6.95
CA GLY A 137 -4.21 33.57 -7.13
C GLY A 137 -3.89 32.35 -8.00
N CYS A 138 -4.86 31.53 -8.38
CA CYS A 138 -4.61 30.38 -9.26
C CYS A 138 -4.73 30.72 -10.76
N THR A 139 -3.75 30.28 -11.55
CA THR A 139 -3.78 30.24 -13.01
C THR A 139 -3.78 28.78 -13.51
N ASP A 140 -4.03 28.56 -14.80
CA ASP A 140 -3.94 27.24 -15.45
C ASP A 140 -2.52 26.63 -15.43
N GLN A 141 -1.51 27.45 -15.14
CA GLN A 141 -0.11 27.07 -14.95
C GLN A 141 0.26 26.80 -13.48
N GLN A 142 -0.72 26.75 -12.58
CA GLN A 142 -0.50 26.47 -11.17
C GLN A 142 -1.47 25.41 -10.70
N TYR A 143 -1.09 24.69 -9.65
CA TYR A 143 -1.98 23.80 -8.93
C TYR A 143 -1.57 23.74 -7.47
N CYS A 144 -2.49 23.26 -6.63
CA CYS A 144 -2.17 22.87 -5.28
C CYS A 144 -2.93 21.59 -4.90
N VAL A 145 -2.17 20.56 -4.54
CA VAL A 145 -2.70 19.30 -3.99
C VAL A 145 -2.13 19.10 -2.61
N TYR A 146 -2.95 18.69 -1.65
CA TYR A 146 -2.45 18.40 -0.32
C TYR A 146 -3.24 17.29 0.37
N GLY A 147 -2.63 16.73 1.42
CA GLY A 147 -3.25 15.77 2.32
C GLY A 147 -3.00 16.16 3.77
N ASP A 148 -3.97 15.83 4.63
CA ASP A 148 -3.85 15.97 6.08
C ASP A 148 -2.87 14.93 6.61
N LEU A 149 -1.85 15.38 7.35
CA LEU A 149 -0.97 14.47 8.07
C LEU A 149 -1.61 14.09 9.39
N GLU A 150 -1.47 12.83 9.78
CA GLU A 150 -1.88 12.39 11.11
C GLU A 150 -0.95 12.95 12.18
N GLU A 151 0.33 13.13 11.84
CA GLU A 151 1.27 13.93 12.60
C GLU A 151 1.15 15.41 12.19
N ALA A 152 0.24 16.12 12.85
CA ALA A 152 0.02 17.58 12.85
C ALA A 152 0.56 18.35 11.63
N GLY A 153 -0.35 18.93 10.86
CA GLY A 153 -0.05 19.74 9.68
C GLY A 153 -0.50 19.05 8.40
N TYR A 154 0.02 19.53 7.28
CA TYR A 154 -0.40 19.14 5.94
C TYR A 154 0.83 18.83 5.11
N PHE A 155 0.74 17.90 4.16
CA PHE A 155 1.74 17.76 3.12
C PHE A 155 1.14 18.24 1.81
N ALA A 156 1.77 19.24 1.19
CA ALA A 156 1.26 19.90 0.01
C ALA A 156 2.26 19.81 -1.14
N ALA A 157 1.74 19.78 -2.35
CA ALA A 157 2.43 19.59 -3.61
C ALA A 157 1.93 20.62 -4.63
N SER A 158 2.87 21.27 -5.31
CA SER A 158 2.63 22.30 -6.32
C SER A 158 3.74 22.25 -7.38
N PRO A 159 3.70 23.07 -8.45
CA PRO A 159 4.81 23.17 -9.41
C PRO A 159 6.15 23.55 -8.77
N LYS A 160 6.13 24.16 -7.57
CA LYS A 160 7.33 24.51 -6.80
C LYS A 160 7.94 23.31 -6.04
N GLY A 161 7.33 22.12 -6.12
CA GLY A 161 7.72 20.92 -5.39
C GLY A 161 6.71 20.49 -4.32
N ALA A 162 7.14 19.67 -3.38
CA ALA A 162 6.32 19.18 -2.27
C ALA A 162 6.95 19.53 -0.90
N LYS A 163 6.13 19.94 0.06
CA LYS A 163 6.57 20.40 1.38
C LYS A 163 5.49 20.19 2.45
N LYS A 164 5.92 20.00 3.71
CA LYS A 164 5.05 20.09 4.89
C LYS A 164 4.64 21.55 5.18
N LEU A 165 3.36 21.77 5.45
CA LEU A 165 2.76 23.04 5.83
C LEU A 165 2.11 22.94 7.22
N ASP A 166 2.14 24.03 7.98
CA ASP A 166 1.53 24.12 9.30
C ASP A 166 0.05 24.51 9.26
N ALA A 167 -0.42 25.04 8.12
CA ALA A 167 -1.79 25.43 7.86
C ALA A 167 -2.27 24.89 6.50
N ALA A 168 -3.58 24.68 6.37
CA ALA A 168 -4.17 24.24 5.11
C ALA A 168 -3.95 25.33 4.04
N PRO A 169 -3.46 24.97 2.83
CA PRO A 169 -3.33 25.92 1.75
C PRO A 169 -4.72 26.35 1.25
N THR A 170 -4.83 27.61 0.84
CA THR A 170 -6.09 28.22 0.37
C THR A 170 -5.99 28.85 -1.02
N GLN A 171 -4.80 28.85 -1.61
CA GLN A 171 -4.48 29.46 -2.91
C GLN A 171 -3.48 28.60 -3.68
N CYS A 172 -3.29 28.92 -4.96
CA CYS A 172 -2.23 28.36 -5.78
C CYS A 172 -1.13 29.42 -5.99
N PRO A 173 0.15 29.00 -6.10
CA PRO A 173 0.67 27.71 -5.66
C PRO A 173 0.46 27.55 -4.14
N CYS A 174 0.63 26.33 -3.60
CA CYS A 174 0.31 26.04 -2.19
C CYS A 174 1.04 26.95 -1.16
N TRP A 175 2.13 27.61 -1.55
CA TRP A 175 2.91 28.58 -0.78
C TRP A 175 3.66 29.58 -1.68
#